data_AF-A0A7S3XRI4-F1
#
_entry.id   AF-A0A7S3XRI4-F1
#
_cell.length_a   1.000
_cell.length_b   1.000
_cell.length_c   1.000
_cell.angle_alpha   90.00
_cell.angle_beta   90.00
_cell.angle_gamma   90.00
#
_symmetry.space_group_name_H-M   'P 1'
#
loop_
_entity.id
_entity.type
_entity.pdbx_description
1 polymer ?
#
loop_
_entity_poly.entity_id
_entity_poly.type
_entity_poly.pdbx_seq_one_letter_code
_entity_poly.pdbx_strand_id
1 'polypeptide(L)'
;VEFNAIGYFWMAANCCCTAGYVLYMRFATQSIKLSRWAMVYYNNLLSVPSMLIMATLKGELGIFFNSPDLWTLPFFFTNLYTGVVGFGLNLASLWCVGANSATTYAIVGSLNKIPVSVLGFLFFDVTITAQSAIYITMSMLGGFLYSYAKHTAPKK
;
A
#
# COMPACT_ATOMS: atom_id res chain seq x y z
N VAL A 1 -7.92 -8.59 26.34
CA VAL A 1 -7.73 -9.00 24.93
C VAL A 1 -8.83 -9.99 24.62
N GLU A 2 -9.92 -9.54 24.01
CA GLU A 2 -11.00 -10.45 23.61
C GLU A 2 -10.58 -11.15 22.32
N PHE A 3 -10.57 -12.49 22.34
CA PHE A 3 -10.20 -13.30 21.18
C PHE A 3 -11.35 -13.31 20.17
N ASN A 4 -11.19 -12.60 19.06
CA ASN A 4 -12.14 -12.61 17.96
C ASN A 4 -11.63 -13.49 16.81
N ALA A 5 -12.11 -14.74 16.75
CA ALA A 5 -11.70 -15.71 15.73
C ALA A 5 -11.96 -15.22 14.29
N ILE A 6 -13.02 -14.46 14.06
CA ILE A 6 -13.37 -13.90 12.75
C ILE A 6 -12.32 -12.84 12.35
N GLY A 7 -11.88 -12.01 13.29
CA GLY A 7 -10.82 -11.03 13.04
C GLY A 7 -9.49 -11.68 12.66
N TYR A 8 -9.09 -12.74 13.38
CA TYR A 8 -7.87 -13.49 13.04
C TYR A 8 -7.96 -14.18 11.68
N PHE A 9 -9.11 -14.75 11.32
CA PHE A 9 -9.35 -15.34 10.01
C PHE A 9 -9.18 -14.30 8.88
N TRP A 10 -9.79 -13.13 9.03
CA TRP A 10 -9.66 -12.03 8.05
C TRP A 10 -8.22 -11.52 7.95
N MET A 11 -7.48 -11.44 9.06
CA MET A 11 -6.07 -11.06 9.06
C MET A 11 -5.20 -12.08 8.32
N ALA A 12 -5.43 -13.38 8.54
CA ALA A 12 -4.73 -14.45 7.84
C ALA A 12 -5.03 -14.41 6.33
N ALA A 13 -6.30 -14.25 5.95
CA ALA A 13 -6.70 -14.11 4.55
C ALA A 13 -6.04 -12.88 3.89
N ASN A 14 -6.01 -11.73 4.58
CA ASN A 14 -5.36 -10.53 4.08
C ASN A 14 -3.85 -10.74 3.84
N CYS A 15 -3.18 -11.45 4.75
CA CYS A 15 -1.76 -11.78 4.61
C CYS A 15 -1.50 -12.64 3.36
N CYS A 16 -2.29 -13.70 3.17
CA CYS A 16 -2.20 -14.58 2.00
C CYS A 16 -2.46 -13.82 0.68
N CYS A 17 -3.52 -13.00 0.63
CA CYS A 17 -3.85 -12.20 -0.55
C CYS A 17 -2.74 -11.18 -0.86
N THR A 18 -2.21 -10.50 0.17
CA THR A 18 -1.14 -9.50 -0.02
C THR A 18 0.16 -10.16 -0.51
N ALA A 19 0.54 -11.29 0.07
CA ALA A 19 1.70 -12.05 -0.39
C ALA A 19 1.52 -12.52 -1.84
N GLY A 20 0.36 -13.10 -2.16
CA GLY A 20 0.00 -13.54 -3.50
C GLY A 20 0.04 -12.40 -4.53
N TYR A 21 -0.51 -11.23 -4.18
CA TYR A 21 -0.49 -10.04 -5.03
C TYR A 21 0.93 -9.57 -5.35
N VAL A 22 1.80 -9.43 -4.34
CA VAL A 22 3.17 -8.95 -4.56
C VAL A 22 4.00 -9.95 -5.38
N LEU A 23 3.81 -11.25 -5.15
CA LEU A 23 4.43 -12.32 -5.94
C LEU A 23 3.94 -12.32 -7.39
N TYR A 24 2.61 -12.27 -7.60
CA TYR A 24 2.00 -12.23 -8.92
C TYR A 24 2.41 -10.97 -9.69
N MET A 25 2.40 -9.81 -9.05
CA MET A 25 2.84 -8.55 -9.65
C MET A 25 4.29 -8.66 -10.13
N ARG A 26 5.18 -9.23 -9.31
CA ARG A 26 6.57 -9.44 -9.73
C ARG A 26 6.70 -10.38 -10.92
N PHE A 27 5.95 -11.49 -10.91
CA PHE A 27 5.90 -12.42 -12.03
C PHE A 27 5.41 -11.73 -13.30
N ALA A 28 4.31 -10.99 -13.22
CA ALA A 28 3.76 -10.22 -14.33
C ALA A 28 4.78 -9.21 -14.89
N THR A 29 5.51 -8.48 -14.04
CA THR A 29 6.55 -7.54 -14.48
C THR A 29 7.75 -8.20 -15.16
N GLN A 30 8.05 -9.47 -14.86
CA GLN A 30 9.16 -10.23 -15.46
C GLN A 30 8.73 -10.98 -16.74
N SER A 31 7.52 -11.54 -16.76
CA SER A 31 7.03 -12.41 -17.84
C SER A 31 6.37 -11.65 -18.98
N ILE A 32 5.76 -10.49 -18.69
CA ILE A 32 5.01 -9.72 -19.68
C ILE A 32 5.91 -8.59 -20.19
N LYS A 33 6.31 -8.64 -21.48
CA LYS A 33 7.05 -7.57 -22.17
C LYS A 33 6.17 -6.33 -22.47
N LEU A 34 5.32 -5.93 -21.55
CA LEU A 34 4.55 -4.69 -21.66
C LEU A 34 5.38 -3.52 -21.12
N SER A 35 5.18 -2.34 -21.72
CA SER A 35 5.67 -1.09 -21.12
C SER A 35 5.10 -0.93 -19.71
N ARG A 36 5.92 -0.45 -18.77
CA ARG A 36 5.52 -0.26 -17.35
C ARG A 36 4.25 0.60 -17.23
N TRP A 37 4.11 1.61 -18.09
CA TRP A 37 2.92 2.46 -18.18
C TRP A 37 1.66 1.68 -18.56
N ALA A 38 1.78 0.74 -19.50
CA ALA A 38 0.67 -0.11 -19.89
C ALA A 38 0.30 -1.08 -18.75
N MET A 39 1.28 -1.61 -18.03
CA MET A 39 1.02 -2.48 -16.86
C MET A 39 0.24 -1.76 -15.74
N VAL A 40 0.59 -0.50 -15.45
CA VAL A 40 -0.15 0.36 -14.49
C VAL A 40 -1.57 0.64 -15.00
N TYR A 41 -1.70 0.96 -16.29
CA TYR A 41 -2.99 1.23 -16.92
C TYR A 41 -3.91 0.00 -16.82
N TYR A 42 -3.43 -1.19 -17.17
CA TYR A 42 -4.20 -2.42 -17.03
C TYR A 42 -4.52 -2.74 -15.57
N ASN A 43 -3.59 -2.54 -14.63
CA ASN A 43 -3.84 -2.78 -13.22
C ASN A 43 -4.98 -1.91 -12.67
N ASN A 44 -4.97 -0.61 -13.01
CA ASN A 44 -6.03 0.31 -12.59
C ASN A 44 -7.34 0.03 -13.33
N LEU A 45 -7.31 -0.18 -14.66
CA LEU A 45 -8.50 -0.42 -15.47
C LEU A 45 -9.22 -1.71 -15.05
N LEU A 46 -8.49 -2.79 -14.75
CA LEU A 46 -9.06 -4.04 -14.28
C LEU A 46 -9.60 -3.92 -12.85
N SER A 47 -9.04 -3.00 -12.06
CA SER A 47 -9.53 -2.73 -10.70
C SER A 47 -10.88 -2.00 -10.70
N VAL A 48 -11.13 -1.09 -11.66
CA VAL A 48 -12.40 -0.33 -11.76
C VAL A 48 -13.66 -1.21 -11.70
N PRO A 49 -13.85 -2.24 -12.55
CA PRO A 49 -15.07 -3.05 -12.51
C PRO A 49 -15.19 -3.84 -11.22
N SER A 50 -14.08 -4.35 -10.68
CA SER A 50 -14.10 -5.07 -9.39
C SER A 50 -14.51 -4.16 -8.24
N MET A 51 -14.03 -2.92 -8.24
CA MET A 51 -14.35 -1.92 -7.23
C MET A 51 -15.81 -1.50 -7.32
N LEU A 52 -16.33 -1.32 -8.56
CA LEU A 52 -17.70 -0.92 -8.81
C LEU A 52 -18.70 -1.99 -8.37
N ILE A 53 -18.42 -3.28 -8.63
CA ILE A 53 -19.23 -4.40 -8.13
C ILE A 53 -19.23 -4.44 -6.60
N MET A 54 -18.09 -4.21 -5.95
CA MET A 54 -18.05 -4.17 -4.48
C MET A 54 -18.76 -2.94 -3.91
N ALA A 55 -18.81 -1.82 -4.63
CA ALA A 55 -19.51 -0.61 -4.23
C ALA A 55 -21.03 -0.74 -4.36
N THR A 56 -21.52 -1.40 -5.42
CA THR A 56 -22.95 -1.71 -5.59
C THR A 56 -23.44 -2.64 -4.47
N LEU A 57 -22.68 -3.70 -4.16
CA LEU A 57 -23.04 -4.68 -3.13
C LEU A 57 -23.11 -4.09 -1.72
N LYS A 58 -22.26 -3.10 -1.41
CA LYS A 58 -22.28 -2.38 -0.13
C LYS A 58 -23.28 -1.22 -0.08
N GLY A 59 -23.97 -0.92 -1.18
CA GLY A 59 -24.97 0.16 -1.25
C GLY A 59 -24.38 1.57 -1.24
N GLU A 60 -23.06 1.72 -1.33
CA GLU A 60 -22.36 3.01 -1.23
C GLU A 60 -22.69 3.95 -2.39
N LEU A 61 -23.10 3.40 -3.54
CA LEU A 61 -23.54 4.19 -4.69
C LEU A 61 -24.80 5.01 -4.40
N GLY A 62 -25.75 4.47 -3.62
CA GLY A 62 -26.95 5.22 -3.24
C GLY A 62 -26.64 6.40 -2.32
N ILE A 63 -25.66 6.22 -1.43
CA ILE A 63 -25.19 7.25 -0.50
C ILE A 63 -24.44 8.35 -1.26
N PHE A 64 -23.65 7.97 -2.27
CA PHE A 64 -22.91 8.90 -3.13
C PHE A 64 -23.83 9.86 -3.90
N PHE A 65 -24.92 9.36 -4.48
CA PHE A 65 -25.87 10.21 -5.20
C PHE A 65 -26.71 11.12 -4.30
N ASN A 66 -27.02 10.68 -3.08
CA ASN A 66 -27.90 11.41 -2.17
C ASN A 66 -27.17 12.43 -1.29
N SER A 67 -25.84 12.48 -1.33
CA SER A 67 -25.02 13.33 -0.46
C SER A 67 -24.53 14.57 -1.21
N PRO A 68 -25.13 15.76 -1.00
CA PRO A 68 -24.80 16.98 -1.73
C PRO A 68 -23.38 17.51 -1.43
N ASP A 69 -22.79 17.18 -0.28
CA ASP A 69 -21.44 17.63 0.12
C ASP A 69 -20.34 17.12 -0.83
N LEU A 70 -20.54 15.97 -1.47
CA LEU A 70 -19.59 15.38 -2.41
C LEU A 70 -19.53 16.11 -3.77
N TRP A 71 -20.52 16.95 -4.07
CA TRP A 71 -20.60 17.69 -5.34
C TRP A 71 -19.95 19.08 -5.27
N THR A 72 -19.32 19.41 -4.14
CA THR A 72 -18.68 20.71 -3.96
C THR A 72 -17.34 20.77 -4.73
N LEU A 73 -17.07 21.89 -5.42
CA LEU A 73 -15.81 22.14 -6.13
C LEU A 73 -14.53 21.80 -5.35
N PRO A 74 -14.33 22.19 -4.07
CA PRO A 74 -13.14 21.83 -3.31
C PRO A 74 -12.98 20.33 -3.10
N PHE A 75 -14.08 19.58 -2.93
CA PHE A 75 -14.05 18.13 -2.81
C PHE A 75 -13.61 17.49 -4.13
N PHE A 76 -14.13 17.97 -5.27
CA PHE A 76 -13.72 17.50 -6.59
C PHE A 76 -12.22 17.70 -6.83
N PHE A 77 -11.68 18.90 -6.54
CA PHE A 77 -10.24 19.17 -6.70
C PHE A 77 -9.38 18.31 -5.76
N THR A 78 -9.81 18.13 -4.51
CA THR A 78 -9.09 17.29 -3.55
C THR A 78 -9.10 15.83 -4.00
N ASN A 79 -10.24 15.33 -4.47
CA ASN A 79 -10.37 13.99 -5.02
C ASN A 79 -9.47 13.80 -6.25
N LEU A 80 -9.47 14.76 -7.18
CA LEU A 80 -8.60 14.74 -8.36
C LEU A 80 -7.11 14.72 -7.95
N TYR A 81 -6.72 15.56 -6.98
CA TYR A 81 -5.36 15.58 -6.44
C TYR A 81 -4.96 14.23 -5.83
N THR A 82 -5.82 13.63 -5.00
CA THR A 82 -5.56 12.29 -4.44
C THR A 82 -5.47 11.21 -5.50
N GLY A 83 -6.24 11.32 -6.60
CA GLY A 83 -6.16 10.44 -7.75
C GLY A 83 -4.81 10.52 -8.47
N VAL A 84 -4.30 11.73 -8.70
CA VAL A 84 -2.97 11.94 -9.31
C VAL A 84 -1.86 11.37 -8.41
N VAL A 85 -1.91 11.64 -7.10
CA VAL A 85 -0.95 11.09 -6.13
C VAL A 85 -1.04 9.56 -6.07
N GLY A 86 -2.24 9.00 -6.06
CA GLY A 86 -2.47 7.55 -6.05
C GLY A 86 -1.96 6.86 -7.30
N PHE A 87 -2.14 7.48 -8.47
CA PHE A 87 -1.56 7.00 -9.73
C PHE A 87 -0.03 7.01 -9.69
N GLY A 88 0.57 8.10 -9.18
CA GLY A 88 2.02 8.19 -8.99
C GLY A 88 2.56 7.11 -8.05
N LEU A 89 1.85 6.83 -6.96
CA LEU A 89 2.20 5.77 -6.02
C LEU A 89 2.12 4.39 -6.67
N ASN A 90 1.08 4.10 -7.46
CA ASN A 90 0.96 2.83 -8.18
C ASN A 90 2.12 2.63 -9.17
N LEU A 91 2.48 3.67 -9.94
CA LEU A 91 3.64 3.66 -10.83
C LEU A 91 4.95 3.39 -10.08
N ALA A 92 5.19 4.10 -8.97
CA ALA A 92 6.38 3.94 -8.15
C ALA A 92 6.46 2.52 -7.55
N SER A 93 5.35 1.97 -7.08
CA SER A 93 5.27 0.60 -6.54
C SER A 93 5.60 -0.44 -7.60
N LEU A 94 4.99 -0.35 -8.79
CA LEU A 94 5.28 -1.26 -9.90
C LEU A 94 6.74 -1.14 -10.36
N TRP A 95 7.29 0.07 -10.39
CA TRP A 95 8.68 0.27 -10.73
C TRP A 95 9.63 -0.33 -9.68
N CYS A 96 9.32 -0.17 -8.39
CA CYS A 96 10.06 -0.77 -7.28
C CYS A 96 10.02 -2.30 -7.33
N VAL A 97 8.85 -2.90 -7.57
CA VAL A 97 8.70 -4.36 -7.69
C VAL A 97 9.41 -4.90 -8.93
N GLY A 98 9.41 -4.15 -10.04
CA GLY A 98 10.11 -4.54 -11.26
C GLY A 98 11.62 -4.44 -11.18
N ALA A 99 12.15 -3.41 -10.52
CA ALA A 99 13.59 -3.20 -10.35
C ALA A 99 14.19 -4.06 -9.22
N ASN A 100 13.35 -4.52 -8.28
CA ASN A 100 13.80 -5.16 -7.05
C ASN A 100 13.10 -6.49 -6.79
N SER A 101 13.30 -7.06 -5.58
CA SER A 101 12.57 -8.26 -5.17
C SER A 101 11.24 -7.95 -4.50
N ALA A 102 10.29 -8.90 -4.62
CA ALA A 102 9.02 -8.90 -3.90
C ALA A 102 9.25 -8.73 -2.37
N THR A 103 10.29 -9.38 -1.86
CA THR A 103 10.72 -9.25 -0.45
C THR A 103 11.27 -7.86 -0.14
N THR A 104 12.03 -7.23 -1.04
CA THR A 104 12.53 -5.87 -0.82
C THR A 104 11.37 -4.87 -0.82
N TYR A 105 10.40 -5.02 -1.72
CA TYR A 105 9.20 -4.18 -1.75
C TYR A 105 8.42 -4.23 -0.43
N ALA A 106 8.21 -5.43 0.13
CA ALA A 106 7.55 -5.60 1.42
C ALA A 106 8.31 -4.90 2.56
N ILE A 107 9.64 -4.97 2.57
CA ILE A 107 10.48 -4.33 3.59
C ILE A 107 10.51 -2.81 3.42
N VAL A 108 10.58 -2.29 2.19
CA VAL A 108 10.46 -0.84 1.95
C VAL A 108 9.08 -0.33 2.38
N GLY A 109 8.03 -1.11 2.16
CA GLY A 109 6.68 -0.80 2.63
C GLY A 109 6.57 -0.72 4.15
N SER A 110 7.22 -1.63 4.89
CA SER A 110 7.25 -1.54 6.35
C SER A 110 8.13 -0.39 6.84
N LEU A 111 9.24 -0.10 6.17
CA LEU A 111 10.12 1.02 6.51
C LEU A 111 9.48 2.38 6.25
N ASN A 112 8.65 2.54 5.21
CA ASN A 112 7.93 3.79 4.93
C ASN A 112 6.97 4.17 6.08
N LYS A 113 6.53 3.21 6.90
CA LYS A 113 5.70 3.51 8.08
C LYS A 113 6.46 4.29 9.15
N ILE A 114 7.79 4.17 9.22
CA ILE A 114 8.63 4.88 10.20
C ILE A 114 8.56 6.40 10.02
N PRO A 115 8.93 6.98 8.85
CA PRO A 115 8.84 8.42 8.65
C PRO A 115 7.40 8.92 8.74
N VAL A 116 6.40 8.13 8.29
CA VAL A 116 4.99 8.48 8.46
C VAL A 116 4.62 8.62 9.95
N SER A 117 5.07 7.70 10.80
CA SER A 117 4.87 7.81 12.26
C SER A 117 5.60 9.00 12.88
N VAL A 118 6.84 9.29 12.43
CA VAL A 118 7.60 10.46 12.91
C VAL A 118 6.96 11.78 12.48
N LEU A 119 6.48 11.88 11.23
CA LEU A 119 5.74 13.04 10.75
C LEU A 119 4.40 13.20 11.47
N GLY A 120 3.69 12.09 11.73
CA GLY A 120 2.47 12.10 12.55
C GLY A 120 2.71 12.68 13.94
N PHE A 121 3.84 12.34 14.56
CA PHE A 121 4.27 12.94 15.82
C PHE A 121 4.49 14.46 15.71
N LEU A 122 5.32 14.88 14.75
CA LEU A 122 5.73 16.27 14.60
C LEU A 122 4.56 17.22 14.24
N PHE A 123 3.61 16.75 13.43
CA PHE A 123 2.51 17.59 12.93
C PHE A 123 1.25 17.54 13.79
N PHE A 124 0.98 16.43 14.49
CA PHE A 124 -0.27 16.23 15.23
C PHE A 124 -0.08 16.16 16.76
N ASP A 125 1.11 16.47 17.27
CA ASP A 125 1.47 16.51 18.71
C ASP A 125 1.02 15.26 19.50
N VAL A 126 1.08 14.10 18.85
CA VAL A 126 0.64 12.83 19.44
C VAL A 126 1.68 12.38 20.48
N THR A 127 1.32 12.17 21.73
CA THR A 127 2.29 11.72 22.75
C THR A 127 2.94 10.37 22.39
N ILE A 128 4.27 10.34 22.23
CA ILE A 128 5.02 9.09 22.04
C ILE A 128 5.14 8.36 23.38
N THR A 129 4.45 7.24 23.50
CA THR A 129 4.69 6.27 24.58
C THR A 129 6.04 5.58 24.37
N ALA A 130 6.73 5.23 25.45
CA ALA A 130 8.01 4.48 25.39
C ALA A 130 7.93 3.21 24.53
N GLN A 131 6.76 2.55 24.51
CA GLN A 131 6.50 1.37 23.69
C GLN A 131 6.58 1.66 22.18
N SER A 132 6.03 2.79 21.71
CA SER A 132 6.10 3.20 20.30
C SER A 132 7.53 3.53 19.86
N ALA A 133 8.33 4.13 20.74
CA ALA A 133 9.74 4.41 20.47
C ALA A 133 10.56 3.11 20.28
N ILE A 134 10.29 2.07 21.08
CA ILE A 134 10.92 0.76 20.92
C ILE A 134 10.53 0.12 19.58
N TYR A 135 9.26 0.21 19.17
CA TYR A 135 8.82 -0.32 17.87
C TYR A 135 9.47 0.38 16.68
N ILE A 136 9.62 1.70 16.75
CA ILE A 136 10.26 2.49 15.70
C ILE A 136 11.74 2.11 15.57
N THR A 137 12.47 2.07 16.69
CA THR A 137 13.89 1.70 16.70
C THR A 137 14.13 0.27 16.23
N MET A 138 13.31 -0.69 16.67
CA MET A 138 13.37 -2.08 16.21
C MET A 138 13.11 -2.20 14.70
N SER A 139 12.11 -1.47 14.18
CA SER A 139 11.81 -1.44 12.74
C SER A 139 12.96 -0.84 11.93
N MET A 140 13.59 0.21 12.45
CA MET A 140 14.74 0.86 11.81
C MET A 140 15.96 -0.06 11.76
N LEU A 141 16.28 -0.75 12.87
CA LEU A 141 17.35 -1.75 12.93
C LEU A 141 17.12 -2.90 11.94
N GLY A 142 15.89 -3.40 11.83
CA GLY A 142 15.54 -4.43 10.86
C GLY A 142 15.79 -4.00 9.41
N GLY A 143 15.49 -2.73 9.07
CA GLY A 143 15.79 -2.16 7.76
C GLY A 143 17.28 -2.06 7.45
N PHE A 144 18.06 -1.59 8.42
CA PHE A 144 19.52 -1.52 8.30
C PHE A 144 20.13 -2.91 8.11
N LEU A 145 19.72 -3.88 8.92
CA LEU A 145 20.21 -5.25 8.82
C LEU A 145 19.87 -5.88 7.46
N TYR A 146 18.67 -5.64 6.93
CA TYR A 146 18.29 -6.13 5.61
C TYR A 146 19.14 -5.51 4.50
N SER A 147 19.34 -4.19 4.53
CA SER A 147 20.20 -3.51 3.55
C SER A 147 21.64 -4.02 3.60
N TYR A 148 22.16 -4.21 4.81
CA TYR A 148 23.49 -4.78 5.02
C TYR A 148 23.58 -6.21 4.44
N ALA A 149 22.65 -7.10 4.82
CA ALA A 149 22.61 -8.47 4.34
C ALA A 149 22.56 -8.55 2.80
N LYS A 150 21.75 -7.69 2.17
CA LYS A 150 21.64 -7.63 0.71
C LYS A 150 22.89 -7.08 0.04
N HIS A 151 23.60 -6.14 0.67
CA HIS A 151 24.86 -5.61 0.17
C HIS A 151 25.99 -6.65 0.27
N THR A 152 26.02 -7.45 1.34
CA THR A 152 27.01 -8.52 1.54
C THR A 152 26.69 -9.82 0.80
N ALA A 153 25.46 -9.98 0.29
CA ALA A 153 25.08 -11.17 -0.45
C ALA A 153 25.84 -11.25 -1.79
N PRO A 154 26.45 -12.40 -2.13
CA PRO A 154 27.13 -12.56 -3.42
C PRO A 154 26.12 -12.38 -4.56
N LYS A 155 26.47 -11.52 -5.53
CA LYS A 155 25.69 -11.35 -6.76
C LYS A 155 25.77 -12.67 -7.54
N LYS A 156 24.68 -13.42 -7.58
CA LYS A 156 24.48 -14.52 -8.54
C LYS A 156 24.02 -13.95 -9.87
#